data_AF-A0A315Y2A3-F1
#
_entry.id   AF-A0A315Y2A3-F1
#
_cell.length_a   1.000
_cell.length_b   1.000
_cell.length_c   1.000
_cell.angle_alpha   90.00
_cell.angle_beta   90.00
_cell.angle_gamma   90.00
#
_symmetry.space_group_name_H-M   'P 1'
#
loop_
_entity.id
_entity.type
_entity.pdbx_description
1 polymer ?
#
loop_
_entity_poly.entity_id
_entity_poly.type
_entity_poly.pdbx_seq_one_letter_code
_entity_poly.pdbx_strand_id
1 'polypeptide(L)'
;MKKSFAMAAALAMAFSAVAVNTYAEGETKVYVTISDCNSALVLTQEPVNVTDIDGDGKLTVNDALYIAHENNYEGGAAAGYKTSVGQFGLGLDVLWGKENKQSFGYYVNSKMANGLTDEIKDGDYIDALTFPDPSNLDYHYSWFDAREGEGDPDKEVTLQLKALSFDASWAPVENPVEGAKITINGKETDFVTDADGKATVKFTEAGKNVVSAKGGNINIAPPSYVMQVNGEADTTTSTTTTTTTTTTTTTTSTVTSSSSAKTTVKASTTAKATTTSKNNSPKTGDPGAAVALVSLGAAAAAAFALRRRDEK
;
A
#
# COMPACT_ATOMS: atom_id res chain seq x y z
N MET A 1 -48.06 -50.18 -44.03
CA MET A 1 -47.17 -49.38 -44.92
C MET A 1 -47.90 -48.06 -45.20
N LYS A 2 -47.40 -46.84 -45.06
CA LYS A 2 -46.13 -46.23 -44.67
C LYS A 2 -46.48 -44.75 -44.35
N LYS A 3 -45.98 -44.24 -43.22
CA LYS A 3 -45.49 -42.86 -42.96
C LYS A 3 -46.44 -41.65 -43.17
N SER A 4 -46.80 -40.99 -42.06
CA SER A 4 -46.73 -39.51 -41.91
C SER A 4 -47.29 -39.01 -40.55
N PHE A 5 -46.56 -39.26 -39.46
CA PHE A 5 -46.62 -38.42 -38.26
C PHE A 5 -45.25 -37.76 -38.11
N ALA A 6 -45.23 -36.42 -38.06
CA ALA A 6 -44.17 -35.52 -37.57
C ALA A 6 -44.00 -34.29 -38.47
N MET A 7 -44.87 -33.30 -38.30
CA MET A 7 -44.56 -31.92 -38.69
C MET A 7 -45.14 -30.99 -37.62
N ALA A 8 -44.52 -31.00 -36.44
CA ALA A 8 -44.75 -30.02 -35.36
C ALA A 8 -43.65 -30.15 -34.30
N ALA A 9 -42.38 -29.99 -34.68
CA ALA A 9 -41.26 -29.93 -33.73
C ALA A 9 -40.05 -29.20 -34.33
N ALA A 10 -40.27 -28.08 -35.02
CA ALA A 10 -39.20 -27.30 -35.65
C ALA A 10 -39.19 -25.82 -35.24
N LEU A 11 -39.80 -25.46 -34.10
CA LEU A 11 -39.78 -24.07 -33.62
C LEU A 11 -39.78 -23.99 -32.09
N ALA A 12 -38.88 -24.73 -31.44
CA ALA A 12 -38.63 -24.59 -29.99
C ALA A 12 -37.22 -25.08 -29.57
N MET A 13 -36.19 -24.92 -30.42
CA MET A 13 -34.79 -25.21 -30.05
C MET A 13 -33.83 -24.23 -30.73
N ALA A 14 -34.02 -22.94 -30.46
CA ALA A 14 -33.06 -21.90 -30.83
C ALA A 14 -32.90 -20.88 -29.69
N PHE A 15 -32.66 -21.37 -28.47
CA PHE A 15 -32.23 -20.57 -27.31
C PHE A 15 -31.47 -21.45 -26.33
N SER A 16 -30.37 -22.09 -26.74
CA SER A 16 -29.56 -22.92 -25.82
C SER A 16 -28.13 -23.12 -26.31
N ALA A 17 -27.42 -22.05 -26.69
CA ALA A 17 -25.96 -22.11 -26.82
C ALA A 17 -25.36 -20.70 -26.87
N VAL A 18 -25.71 -19.84 -25.92
CA VAL A 18 -24.67 -18.95 -25.41
C VAL A 18 -23.97 -19.82 -24.39
N ALA A 19 -22.83 -20.38 -24.77
CA ALA A 19 -21.87 -20.83 -23.78
C ALA A 19 -21.48 -19.58 -23.00
N VAL A 20 -22.24 -19.31 -21.94
CA VAL A 20 -21.71 -18.55 -20.83
C VAL A 20 -20.62 -19.46 -20.30
N ASN A 21 -19.41 -19.28 -20.82
CA ASN A 21 -18.24 -19.66 -20.05
C ASN A 21 -18.39 -18.83 -18.80
N THR A 22 -19.01 -19.42 -17.77
CA THR A 22 -18.71 -19.06 -16.40
C THR A 22 -17.22 -19.30 -16.28
N TYR A 23 -16.42 -18.30 -16.63
CA TYR A 23 -15.13 -18.13 -16.00
C TYR A 23 -15.48 -18.20 -14.52
N ALA A 24 -15.03 -19.27 -13.85
CA ALA A 24 -14.74 -19.12 -12.45
C ALA A 24 -13.79 -17.92 -12.44
N GLU A 25 -14.30 -16.78 -12.00
CA GLU A 25 -13.54 -15.56 -11.85
C GLU A 25 -12.41 -15.94 -10.88
N GLY A 26 -11.26 -16.25 -11.45
CA GLY A 26 -10.11 -16.66 -10.68
C GLY A 26 -9.74 -15.47 -9.82
N GLU A 27 -9.75 -15.65 -8.51
CA GLU A 27 -9.23 -14.64 -7.59
C GLU A 27 -7.81 -14.30 -8.04
N THR A 28 -7.57 -13.06 -8.44
CA THR A 28 -6.24 -12.60 -8.83
C THR A 28 -5.48 -12.27 -7.57
N LYS A 29 -4.48 -13.09 -7.23
CA LYS A 29 -3.64 -12.89 -6.06
C LYS A 29 -2.28 -12.36 -6.47
N VAL A 30 -1.86 -11.26 -5.86
CA VAL A 30 -0.54 -10.67 -6.06
C VAL A 30 0.20 -10.55 -4.74
N TYR A 31 1.50 -10.29 -4.78
CA TYR A 31 2.35 -10.17 -3.59
C TYR A 31 2.91 -8.77 -3.48
N VAL A 32 2.50 -8.03 -2.44
CA VAL A 32 2.85 -6.61 -2.29
C VAL A 32 3.96 -6.42 -1.26
N THR A 33 5.00 -5.70 -1.64
CA THR A 33 6.07 -5.20 -0.75
C THR A 33 6.05 -3.69 -0.75
N ILE A 34 6.15 -3.08 0.44
CA ILE A 34 6.20 -1.62 0.59
C ILE A 34 7.39 -1.24 1.45
N SER A 35 8.20 -0.27 1.00
CA SER A 35 9.23 0.37 1.82
C SER A 35 8.95 1.86 2.04
N ASP A 36 9.09 2.32 3.27
CA ASP A 36 8.82 3.71 3.66
C ASP A 36 10.02 4.64 3.44
N CYS A 37 9.83 5.94 3.74
CA CYS A 37 10.88 6.96 3.63
C CYS A 37 12.05 6.76 4.60
N ASN A 38 11.95 5.85 5.57
CA ASN A 38 13.06 5.49 6.46
C ASN A 38 13.90 4.34 5.88
N SER A 39 13.66 3.95 4.63
CA SER A 39 14.27 2.77 4.00
C SER A 39 13.96 1.47 4.76
N ALA A 40 12.79 1.38 5.41
CA ALA A 40 12.35 0.19 6.11
C ALA A 40 11.26 -0.53 5.31
N LEU A 41 11.32 -1.87 5.29
CA LEU A 41 10.21 -2.69 4.80
C LEU A 41 9.06 -2.62 5.81
N VAL A 42 7.94 -2.07 5.38
CA VAL A 42 6.72 -1.92 6.19
C VAL A 42 5.63 -2.93 5.81
N LEU A 43 5.74 -3.50 4.61
CA LEU A 43 4.96 -4.65 4.15
C LEU A 43 5.89 -5.54 3.32
N THR A 44 5.83 -6.86 3.45
CA THR A 44 6.77 -7.76 2.75
C THR A 44 6.09 -8.97 2.14
N GLN A 45 6.00 -8.96 0.81
CA GLN A 45 5.37 -10.00 -0.02
C GLN A 45 4.03 -10.45 0.57
N GLU A 46 3.21 -9.49 0.98
CA GLU A 46 1.90 -9.78 1.55
C GLU A 46 0.95 -10.22 0.43
N PRO A 47 0.30 -11.39 0.53
CA PRO A 47 -0.68 -11.81 -0.46
C PRO A 47 -1.90 -10.90 -0.44
N VAL A 48 -2.25 -10.35 -1.59
CA VAL A 48 -3.40 -9.48 -1.79
C VAL A 48 -4.29 -10.08 -2.86
N ASN A 49 -5.54 -10.39 -2.48
CA ASN A 49 -6.58 -10.75 -3.44
C ASN A 49 -7.12 -9.45 -4.04
N VAL A 50 -6.85 -9.22 -5.32
CA VAL A 50 -7.16 -7.97 -6.01
C VAL A 50 -8.57 -8.02 -6.58
N THR A 51 -9.30 -6.93 -6.34
CA THR A 51 -10.60 -6.63 -6.95
C THR A 51 -10.51 -5.26 -7.61
N ASP A 52 -11.30 -5.04 -8.66
CA ASP A 52 -11.43 -3.73 -9.31
C ASP A 52 -12.11 -2.74 -8.34
N ILE A 53 -11.33 -1.85 -7.73
CA ILE A 53 -11.83 -0.93 -6.69
C ILE A 53 -12.43 0.36 -7.26
N ASP A 54 -12.07 0.71 -8.50
CA ASP A 54 -12.53 1.95 -9.15
C ASP A 54 -13.59 1.72 -10.24
N GLY A 55 -13.88 0.45 -10.56
CA GLY A 55 -14.95 0.02 -11.45
C GLY A 55 -14.64 0.22 -12.92
N ASP A 56 -13.36 0.30 -13.30
CA ASP A 56 -12.93 0.53 -14.69
C ASP A 56 -12.87 -0.76 -15.55
N GLY A 57 -13.08 -1.92 -14.92
CA GLY A 57 -13.08 -3.24 -15.54
C GLY A 57 -11.69 -3.88 -15.66
N LYS A 58 -10.66 -3.33 -15.01
CA LYS A 58 -9.28 -3.83 -15.01
C LYS A 58 -8.82 -4.07 -13.57
N LEU A 59 -7.81 -4.93 -13.44
CA LEU A 59 -7.06 -5.10 -12.19
C LEU A 59 -5.68 -4.50 -12.40
N THR A 60 -5.32 -3.53 -11.58
CA THR A 60 -4.17 -2.68 -11.78
C THR A 60 -3.28 -2.57 -10.53
N VAL A 61 -2.11 -1.97 -10.69
CA VAL A 61 -1.23 -1.62 -9.57
C VAL A 61 -1.95 -0.74 -8.53
N ASN A 62 -2.82 0.18 -8.97
CA ASN A 62 -3.66 1.01 -8.09
C ASN A 62 -4.55 0.15 -7.18
N ASP A 63 -5.23 -0.85 -7.75
CA ASP A 63 -6.13 -1.74 -7.00
C ASP A 63 -5.38 -2.52 -5.93
N ALA A 64 -4.27 -3.15 -6.32
CA ALA A 64 -3.46 -3.94 -5.40
C ALA A 64 -2.89 -3.11 -4.25
N LEU A 65 -2.36 -1.91 -4.56
CA LEU A 65 -1.84 -1.04 -3.52
C LEU A 65 -2.96 -0.51 -2.62
N TYR A 66 -4.11 -0.10 -3.16
CA TYR A 66 -5.25 0.33 -2.36
C TYR A 66 -5.68 -0.76 -1.36
N ILE A 67 -5.91 -1.98 -1.85
CA ILE A 67 -6.34 -3.12 -1.03
C ILE A 67 -5.27 -3.51 0.00
N ALA A 68 -3.99 -3.44 -0.36
CA ALA A 68 -2.91 -3.69 0.59
C ALA A 68 -2.99 -2.76 1.80
N HIS A 69 -3.35 -1.48 1.61
CA HIS A 69 -3.52 -0.54 2.71
C HIS A 69 -4.82 -0.78 3.49
N GLU A 70 -5.94 -1.09 2.82
CA GLU A 70 -7.18 -1.48 3.51
C GLU A 70 -6.95 -2.66 4.47
N ASN A 71 -6.18 -3.66 4.04
CA ASN A 71 -5.96 -4.86 4.81
C ASN A 71 -4.92 -4.72 5.93
N ASN A 72 -3.88 -3.90 5.73
CA ASN A 72 -2.67 -3.95 6.54
C ASN A 72 -2.23 -2.61 7.15
N TYR A 73 -2.85 -1.48 6.77
CA TYR A 73 -2.51 -0.18 7.34
C TYR A 73 -3.54 0.24 8.41
N GLU A 74 -3.05 0.79 9.52
CA GLU A 74 -3.93 1.29 10.58
C GLU A 74 -4.79 2.46 10.05
N GLY A 75 -6.11 2.27 10.04
CA GLY A 75 -7.04 3.23 9.44
C GLY A 75 -7.29 3.03 7.93
N GLY A 76 -6.79 1.94 7.34
CA GLY A 76 -7.07 1.52 5.97
C GLY A 76 -6.43 2.42 4.91
N ALA A 77 -6.87 2.26 3.65
CA ALA A 77 -6.42 3.12 2.54
C ALA A 77 -6.80 4.58 2.77
N ALA A 78 -7.93 4.85 3.45
CA ALA A 78 -8.33 6.21 3.80
C ALA A 78 -7.26 7.00 4.59
N ALA A 79 -6.45 6.32 5.41
CA ALA A 79 -5.36 6.93 6.16
C ALA A 79 -3.98 6.71 5.51
N GLY A 80 -3.83 5.63 4.75
CA GLY A 80 -2.53 5.16 4.27
C GLY A 80 -2.22 5.43 2.81
N TYR A 81 -3.23 5.70 1.97
CA TYR A 81 -3.09 5.67 0.53
C TYR A 81 -3.86 6.81 -0.14
N LYS A 82 -3.24 7.46 -1.13
CA LYS A 82 -3.91 8.47 -1.93
C LYS A 82 -3.24 8.59 -3.28
N THR A 83 -4.06 8.74 -4.31
CA THR A 83 -3.62 8.98 -5.69
C THR A 83 -4.24 10.25 -6.25
N SER A 84 -3.58 10.82 -7.26
CA SER A 84 -4.10 11.93 -8.05
C SER A 84 -3.65 11.81 -9.49
N VAL A 85 -4.43 12.39 -10.41
CA VAL A 85 -4.06 12.45 -11.84
C VAL A 85 -3.17 13.66 -12.05
N GLY A 86 -1.90 13.41 -12.40
CA GLY A 86 -0.91 14.41 -12.75
C GLY A 86 -0.64 14.48 -14.25
N GLN A 87 0.43 15.18 -14.63
CA GLN A 87 0.89 15.30 -16.02
C GLN A 87 1.20 13.95 -16.68
N PHE A 88 1.63 12.96 -15.89
CA PHE A 88 2.07 11.65 -16.37
C PHE A 88 1.05 10.54 -16.11
N GLY A 89 -0.20 10.89 -15.79
CA GLY A 89 -1.26 9.95 -15.46
C GLY A 89 -1.50 9.82 -13.95
N LEU A 90 -2.15 8.73 -13.54
CA LEU A 90 -2.45 8.46 -12.13
C LEU A 90 -1.16 8.14 -11.37
N GLY A 91 -0.87 8.93 -10.33
CA GLY A 91 0.31 8.79 -9.49
C GLY A 91 -0.03 8.81 -8.00
N LEU A 92 0.93 8.42 -7.17
CA LEU A 92 0.81 8.42 -5.71
C LEU A 92 1.00 9.84 -5.15
N ASP A 93 0.08 10.23 -4.27
CA ASP A 93 0.24 11.37 -3.36
C ASP A 93 0.72 10.90 -1.98
N VAL A 94 0.20 9.75 -1.52
CA VAL A 94 0.48 9.14 -0.21
C VAL A 94 0.73 7.64 -0.39
N LEU A 95 1.82 7.15 0.18
CA LEU A 95 2.12 5.73 0.31
C LEU A 95 2.43 5.40 1.77
N TRP A 96 1.74 4.41 2.33
CA TRP A 96 1.85 3.98 3.73
C TRP A 96 1.77 5.14 4.75
N GLY A 97 0.84 6.06 4.49
CA GLY A 97 0.60 7.25 5.32
C GLY A 97 1.66 8.35 5.18
N LYS A 98 2.54 8.27 4.18
CA LYS A 98 3.57 9.28 3.91
C LYS A 98 3.31 10.01 2.61
N GLU A 99 3.13 11.33 2.72
CA GLU A 99 3.26 12.26 1.59
C GLU A 99 4.73 12.43 1.23
N ASN A 100 5.06 12.44 -0.06
CA ASN A 100 6.45 12.58 -0.49
C ASN A 100 6.65 13.40 -1.77
N LYS A 101 5.85 14.44 -1.99
CA LYS A 101 5.93 15.31 -3.20
C LYS A 101 5.94 14.51 -4.52
N GLN A 102 5.21 13.39 -4.56
CA GLN A 102 5.17 12.45 -5.68
C GLN A 102 6.48 11.69 -5.99
N SER A 103 7.49 11.77 -5.12
CA SER A 103 8.72 10.96 -5.22
C SER A 103 8.48 9.55 -4.68
N PHE A 104 7.86 8.73 -5.52
CA PHE A 104 7.57 7.31 -5.27
C PHE A 104 8.05 6.46 -6.44
N GLY A 105 8.35 5.19 -6.18
CA GLY A 105 8.63 4.18 -7.20
C GLY A 105 7.66 3.01 -7.07
N TYR A 106 7.26 2.42 -8.19
CA TYR A 106 6.43 1.22 -8.22
C TYR A 106 6.87 0.31 -9.36
N TYR A 107 6.94 -0.99 -9.06
CA TYR A 107 7.56 -2.01 -9.89
C TYR A 107 6.68 -3.25 -9.90
N VAL A 108 6.59 -3.90 -11.06
CA VAL A 108 5.92 -5.19 -11.24
C VAL A 108 6.96 -6.20 -11.71
N ASN A 109 7.15 -7.29 -10.97
CA ASN A 109 8.11 -8.36 -11.28
C ASN A 109 9.53 -7.82 -11.55
N SER A 110 10.03 -6.95 -10.66
CA SER A 110 11.33 -6.27 -10.76
C SER A 110 11.50 -5.32 -11.95
N LYS A 111 10.41 -4.92 -12.62
CA LYS A 111 10.43 -3.97 -13.73
C LYS A 111 9.66 -2.73 -13.36
N MET A 112 10.17 -1.56 -13.75
CA MET A 112 9.47 -0.29 -13.55
C MET A 112 8.12 -0.34 -14.27
N ALA A 113 7.04 -0.06 -13.55
CA ALA A 113 5.72 0.09 -14.17
C ALA A 113 5.64 1.45 -14.86
N ASN A 114 4.83 1.55 -15.92
CA ASN A 114 4.60 2.81 -16.64
C ASN A 114 3.65 3.75 -15.89
N GLY A 115 2.83 3.20 -15.01
CA GLY A 115 1.89 3.95 -14.18
C GLY A 115 1.12 3.05 -13.23
N LEU A 116 0.31 3.65 -12.36
CA LEU A 116 -0.55 2.91 -11.44
C LEU A 116 -1.70 2.16 -12.15
N THR A 117 -2.00 2.53 -13.39
CA THR A 117 -3.03 1.88 -14.23
C THR A 117 -2.49 0.68 -15.01
N ASP A 118 -1.22 0.30 -14.82
CA ASP A 118 -0.66 -0.89 -15.45
C ASP A 118 -1.41 -2.14 -14.94
N GLU A 119 -1.87 -2.96 -15.88
CA GLU A 119 -2.61 -4.18 -15.57
C GLU A 119 -1.69 -5.23 -14.94
N ILE A 120 -2.23 -5.92 -13.92
CA ILE A 120 -1.52 -6.96 -13.18
C ILE A 120 -2.19 -8.32 -13.38
N LYS A 121 -1.45 -9.37 -13.06
CA LYS A 121 -1.85 -10.78 -13.23
C LYS A 121 -1.67 -11.55 -11.94
N ASP A 122 -2.40 -12.66 -11.85
CA ASP A 122 -2.23 -13.61 -10.76
C ASP A 122 -0.76 -14.06 -10.65
N GLY A 123 -0.22 -14.02 -9.44
CA GLY A 123 1.17 -14.32 -9.12
C GLY A 123 2.16 -13.15 -9.27
N ASP A 124 1.73 -11.95 -9.70
CA ASP A 124 2.64 -10.82 -9.84
C ASP A 124 3.19 -10.34 -8.48
N TYR A 125 4.46 -9.91 -8.48
CA TYR A 125 5.07 -9.21 -7.36
C TYR A 125 5.05 -7.71 -7.60
N ILE A 126 4.48 -6.96 -6.67
CA ILE A 126 4.38 -5.50 -6.73
C ILE A 126 5.24 -4.92 -5.62
N ASP A 127 6.25 -4.14 -5.98
CA ASP A 127 7.09 -3.43 -5.02
C ASP A 127 6.83 -1.93 -5.15
N ALA A 128 6.46 -1.27 -4.06
CA ALA A 128 6.29 0.18 -3.99
C ALA A 128 7.23 0.78 -2.94
N LEU A 129 7.82 1.93 -3.24
CA LEU A 129 8.80 2.58 -2.37
C LEU A 129 8.60 4.09 -2.30
N THR A 130 8.81 4.63 -1.11
CA THR A 130 8.91 6.06 -0.86
C THR A 130 10.38 6.46 -0.81
N PHE A 131 10.78 7.43 -1.64
CA PHE A 131 12.15 7.94 -1.60
C PHE A 131 12.45 8.60 -0.24
N PRO A 132 13.58 8.33 0.41
CA PRO A 132 13.90 8.93 1.71
C PRO A 132 13.99 10.45 1.70
N ASP A 133 14.51 11.02 0.61
CA ASP A 133 14.51 12.46 0.36
C ASP A 133 13.88 12.73 -1.01
N PRO A 134 12.73 13.41 -1.09
CA PRO A 134 12.08 13.70 -2.36
C PRO A 134 12.90 14.65 -3.26
N SER A 135 13.92 15.31 -2.72
CA SER A 135 14.82 16.22 -3.44
C SER A 135 16.09 15.51 -3.93
N ASN A 136 16.35 14.29 -3.45
CA ASN A 136 17.50 13.49 -3.84
C ASN A 136 17.03 12.16 -4.44
N LEU A 137 17.13 12.07 -5.77
CA LEU A 137 16.70 10.88 -6.52
C LEU A 137 17.80 9.82 -6.65
N ASP A 138 18.95 10.00 -5.98
CA ASP A 138 20.01 8.99 -5.84
C ASP A 138 19.57 7.90 -4.84
N TYR A 139 18.53 7.17 -5.22
CA TYR A 139 17.93 6.08 -4.46
C TYR A 139 17.33 5.08 -5.43
N HIS A 140 17.90 3.88 -5.46
CA HIS A 140 17.67 2.91 -6.51
C HIS A 140 16.78 1.77 -6.05
N TYR A 141 15.81 1.40 -6.87
CA TYR A 141 15.09 0.15 -6.65
C TYR A 141 16.05 -1.03 -6.75
N SER A 142 15.97 -1.95 -5.80
CA SER A 142 16.81 -3.13 -5.74
C SER A 142 16.01 -4.41 -5.49
N TRP A 143 16.52 -5.54 -5.96
CA TRP A 143 15.89 -6.85 -5.81
C TRP A 143 16.94 -7.96 -5.79
N PHE A 144 16.59 -9.08 -5.18
CA PHE A 144 17.34 -10.33 -5.33
C PHE A 144 16.89 -11.07 -6.60
N ASP A 145 17.79 -11.84 -7.20
CA ASP A 145 17.53 -12.69 -8.38
C ASP A 145 16.46 -13.78 -8.16
N ALA A 146 16.11 -14.06 -6.90
CA ALA A 146 14.95 -14.84 -6.50
C ALA A 146 14.05 -14.05 -5.54
N ARG A 147 12.76 -14.40 -5.47
CA ARG A 147 11.79 -13.79 -4.54
C ARG A 147 11.51 -14.64 -3.31
N GLU A 148 11.58 -15.95 -3.47
CA GLU A 148 11.24 -16.89 -2.42
C GLU A 148 12.07 -18.17 -2.51
N GLY A 149 12.07 -18.93 -1.43
CA GLY A 149 12.58 -20.29 -1.40
C GLY A 149 12.08 -21.05 -0.19
N GLU A 150 12.27 -22.36 -0.25
CA GLU A 150 11.90 -23.29 0.82
C GLU A 150 13.05 -24.27 1.06
N GLY A 151 13.24 -24.72 2.30
CA GLY A 151 14.08 -25.87 2.58
C GLY A 151 14.32 -26.12 4.07
N ASP A 152 15.21 -27.06 4.36
CA ASP A 152 15.47 -27.49 5.73
C ASP A 152 16.40 -26.51 6.50
N PRO A 153 16.44 -26.58 7.84
CA PRO A 153 17.41 -25.85 8.64
C PRO A 153 18.84 -26.09 8.18
N ASP A 154 19.69 -25.09 8.41
CA ASP A 154 21.08 -25.01 7.93
C ASP A 154 21.24 -24.93 6.40
N LYS A 155 20.15 -24.82 5.64
CA LYS A 155 20.22 -24.56 4.20
C LYS A 155 20.95 -23.25 3.92
N GLU A 156 21.86 -23.31 2.96
CA GLU A 156 22.52 -22.15 2.38
C GLU A 156 21.85 -21.77 1.06
N VAL A 157 21.60 -20.48 0.87
CA VAL A 157 21.09 -19.91 -0.37
C VAL A 157 22.01 -18.78 -0.80
N THR A 158 22.49 -18.86 -2.04
CA THR A 158 23.19 -17.74 -2.67
C THR A 158 22.16 -16.87 -3.37
N LEU A 159 22.13 -15.58 -3.01
CA LEU A 159 21.29 -14.57 -3.62
C LEU A 159 22.18 -13.56 -4.33
N GLN A 160 21.77 -13.09 -5.52
CA GLN A 160 22.38 -11.98 -6.21
C GLN A 160 21.53 -10.73 -6.07
N LEU A 161 22.06 -9.71 -5.40
CA LEU A 161 21.45 -8.40 -5.25
C LEU A 161 21.79 -7.51 -6.45
N LYS A 162 20.74 -6.96 -7.06
CA LYS A 162 20.82 -6.02 -8.18
C LYS A 162 20.06 -4.74 -7.86
N ALA A 163 20.45 -3.64 -8.47
CA ALA A 163 19.69 -2.41 -8.47
C ALA A 163 19.51 -1.83 -9.87
N LEU A 164 18.41 -1.11 -10.05
CA LEU A 164 18.08 -0.41 -11.29
C LEU A 164 18.73 0.97 -11.30
N SER A 165 19.56 1.23 -12.29
CA SER A 165 20.05 2.56 -12.64
C SER A 165 19.63 2.94 -14.05
N PHE A 166 20.00 4.14 -14.47
CA PHE A 166 19.80 4.60 -15.84
C PHE A 166 21.14 4.99 -16.45
N ASP A 167 21.36 4.62 -17.70
CA ASP A 167 22.53 5.08 -18.45
C ASP A 167 22.33 6.51 -18.98
N ALA A 168 23.33 7.02 -19.70
CA ALA A 168 23.29 8.37 -20.29
C ALA A 168 22.16 8.58 -21.31
N SER A 169 21.57 7.50 -21.84
CA SER A 169 20.43 7.52 -22.77
C SER A 169 19.09 7.34 -22.04
N TRP A 170 19.08 7.34 -20.71
CA TRP A 170 17.92 7.03 -19.88
C TRP A 170 17.38 5.60 -20.08
N ALA A 171 18.21 4.69 -20.58
CA ALA A 171 17.84 3.28 -20.64
C ALA A 171 18.05 2.64 -19.26
N PRO A 172 17.12 1.78 -18.80
CA PRO A 172 17.30 1.04 -17.55
C PRO A 172 18.48 0.06 -17.66
N VAL A 173 19.33 0.05 -16.63
CA VAL A 173 20.47 -0.86 -16.50
C VAL A 173 20.44 -1.52 -15.14
N GLU A 174 20.63 -2.84 -15.11
CA GLU A 174 20.79 -3.60 -13.86
C GLU A 174 22.27 -3.61 -13.46
N ASN A 175 22.56 -3.23 -12.22
CA ASN A 175 23.92 -3.28 -11.68
C ASN A 175 23.97 -4.17 -10.44
N PRO A 176 25.05 -4.95 -10.25
CA PRO A 176 25.29 -5.63 -8.98
C PRO A 176 25.51 -4.59 -7.88
N VAL A 177 25.03 -4.91 -6.68
CA VAL A 177 25.24 -4.06 -5.50
C VAL A 177 26.35 -4.66 -4.65
N GLU A 178 27.54 -4.07 -4.70
CA GLU A 178 28.70 -4.52 -3.92
C GLU A 178 28.68 -3.93 -2.52
N GLY A 179 29.08 -4.71 -1.51
CA GLY A 179 29.28 -4.21 -0.15
C GLY A 179 27.99 -3.97 0.65
N ALA A 180 26.85 -4.40 0.14
CA ALA A 180 25.57 -4.29 0.86
C ALA A 180 25.53 -5.30 2.00
N LYS A 181 25.10 -4.85 3.18
CA LYS A 181 24.96 -5.71 4.36
C LYS A 181 23.61 -6.41 4.33
N ILE A 182 23.62 -7.74 4.46
CA ILE A 182 22.41 -8.54 4.52
C ILE A 182 21.79 -8.48 5.93
N THR A 183 20.47 -8.46 5.96
CA THR A 183 19.66 -8.55 7.17
C THR A 183 18.69 -9.71 7.07
N ILE A 184 18.38 -10.34 8.19
CA ILE A 184 17.34 -11.38 8.32
C ILE A 184 16.37 -10.92 9.41
N ASN A 185 15.08 -10.84 9.07
CA ASN A 185 14.02 -10.36 9.96
C ASN A 185 14.36 -8.98 10.58
N GLY A 186 14.97 -8.09 9.77
CA GLY A 186 15.42 -6.76 10.18
C GLY A 186 16.69 -6.72 11.03
N LYS A 187 17.26 -7.87 11.43
CA LYS A 187 18.51 -7.96 12.18
C LYS A 187 19.70 -8.00 11.23
N GLU A 188 20.74 -7.24 11.54
CA GLU A 188 21.99 -7.28 10.78
C GLU A 188 22.69 -8.64 10.90
N THR A 189 23.32 -9.06 9.80
CA THR A 189 24.18 -10.24 9.75
C THR A 189 25.60 -9.83 9.38
N ASP A 190 26.53 -10.79 9.43
CA ASP A 190 27.91 -10.62 8.96
C ASP A 190 28.04 -10.83 7.43
N PHE A 191 26.96 -11.21 6.74
CA PHE A 191 26.99 -11.43 5.30
C PHE A 191 26.98 -10.08 4.56
N VAL A 192 27.89 -9.96 3.59
CA VAL A 192 28.06 -8.79 2.75
C VAL A 192 28.14 -9.24 1.30
N THR A 193 27.51 -8.49 0.38
CA THR A 193 27.57 -8.81 -1.04
C THR A 193 28.96 -8.57 -1.63
N ASP A 194 29.39 -9.49 -2.50
CA ASP A 194 30.64 -9.36 -3.25
C ASP A 194 30.49 -8.42 -4.47
N ALA A 195 31.53 -8.32 -5.30
CA ALA A 195 31.55 -7.47 -6.49
C ALA A 195 30.51 -7.88 -7.56
N ASP A 196 30.04 -9.13 -7.55
CA ASP A 196 28.95 -9.60 -8.40
C ASP A 196 27.56 -9.36 -7.76
N GLY A 197 27.53 -8.74 -6.58
CA GLY A 197 26.32 -8.53 -5.78
C GLY A 197 25.85 -9.79 -5.06
N LYS A 198 26.68 -10.84 -4.95
CA LYS A 198 26.26 -12.12 -4.37
C LYS A 198 26.56 -12.19 -2.88
N ALA A 199 25.64 -12.78 -2.13
CA ALA A 199 25.85 -13.19 -0.75
C ALA A 199 25.26 -14.58 -0.52
N THR A 200 25.96 -15.44 0.23
CA THR A 200 25.43 -16.74 0.65
C THR A 200 24.95 -16.63 2.08
N VAL A 201 23.65 -16.85 2.27
CA VAL A 201 22.96 -16.72 3.55
C VAL A 201 22.62 -18.11 4.06
N LYS A 202 22.94 -18.36 5.32
CA LYS A 202 22.59 -19.59 6.02
C LYS A 202 21.38 -19.36 6.93
N PHE A 203 20.38 -20.23 6.84
CA PHE A 203 19.14 -20.11 7.61
C PHE A 203 19.05 -21.19 8.67
N THR A 204 18.96 -20.80 9.94
CA THR A 204 18.88 -21.72 11.08
C THR A 204 17.54 -21.67 11.80
N GLU A 205 16.82 -20.56 11.71
CA GLU A 205 15.52 -20.36 12.36
C GLU A 205 14.41 -20.95 11.46
N ALA A 206 13.59 -21.85 12.00
CA ALA A 206 12.43 -22.40 11.30
C ALA A 206 11.34 -21.33 11.06
N GLY A 207 10.52 -21.52 10.02
CA GLY A 207 9.45 -20.61 9.64
C GLY A 207 9.88 -19.53 8.64
N LYS A 208 9.12 -18.43 8.63
CA LYS A 208 9.29 -17.31 7.68
C LYS A 208 10.48 -16.45 8.06
N ASN A 209 11.48 -16.43 7.18
CA ASN A 209 12.66 -15.57 7.29
C ASN A 209 12.65 -14.56 6.15
N VAL A 210 12.57 -13.27 6.49
CA VAL A 210 12.63 -12.17 5.53
C VAL A 210 14.07 -11.71 5.40
N VAL A 211 14.66 -11.91 4.23
CA VAL A 211 15.98 -11.40 3.89
C VAL A 211 15.83 -10.05 3.19
N SER A 212 16.64 -9.09 3.62
CA SER A 212 16.78 -7.78 2.98
C SER A 212 18.23 -7.33 3.00
N ALA A 213 18.53 -6.17 2.41
CA ALA A 213 19.86 -5.60 2.36
C ALA A 213 19.82 -4.08 2.52
N LYS A 214 20.92 -3.51 3.01
CA LYS A 214 21.10 -2.05 3.10
C LYS A 214 22.55 -1.63 2.88
N GLY A 215 22.73 -0.37 2.48
CA GLY A 215 24.04 0.19 2.17
C GLY A 215 24.63 -0.40 0.88
N GLY A 216 25.96 -0.43 0.80
CA GLY A 216 26.70 -0.84 -0.37
C GLY A 216 27.31 0.34 -1.14
N ASN A 217 27.73 0.07 -2.36
CA ASN A 217 28.32 1.05 -3.27
C ASN A 217 27.31 2.05 -3.87
N ILE A 218 26.01 1.78 -3.72
CA ILE A 218 24.91 2.64 -4.17
C ILE A 218 23.78 2.67 -3.12
N ASN A 219 23.00 3.75 -3.12
CA ASN A 219 21.84 3.91 -2.23
C ASN A 219 20.66 3.10 -2.77
N ILE A 220 20.12 2.17 -1.98
CA ILE A 220 19.08 1.25 -2.43
C ILE A 220 17.83 1.28 -1.56
N ALA A 221 16.68 1.08 -2.21
CA ALA A 221 15.47 0.61 -1.54
C ALA A 221 15.69 -0.82 -1.03
N PRO A 222 15.25 -1.15 0.19
CA PRO A 222 15.49 -2.48 0.75
C PRO A 222 14.81 -3.56 -0.12
N PRO A 223 15.56 -4.54 -0.65
CA PRO A 223 15.01 -5.66 -1.40
C PRO A 223 14.30 -6.62 -0.44
N SER A 224 13.46 -7.52 -0.96
CA SER A 224 12.84 -8.60 -0.17
C SER A 224 13.05 -9.97 -0.81
N TYR A 225 13.43 -10.94 0.02
CA TYR A 225 13.41 -12.36 -0.29
C TYR A 225 12.82 -13.12 0.91
N VAL A 226 11.89 -14.04 0.67
CA VAL A 226 11.24 -14.82 1.73
C VAL A 226 11.72 -16.27 1.69
N MET A 227 12.40 -16.70 2.75
CA MET A 227 12.80 -18.09 2.95
C MET A 227 11.86 -18.76 3.94
N GLN A 228 11.18 -19.81 3.49
CA GLN A 228 10.42 -20.71 4.36
C GLN A 228 11.33 -21.86 4.80
N VAL A 229 11.71 -21.88 6.07
CA VAL A 229 12.53 -22.96 6.64
C VAL A 229 11.62 -23.99 7.29
N ASN A 230 11.76 -25.25 6.89
CA ASN A 230 10.99 -26.37 7.41
C ASN A 230 11.21 -26.55 8.91
N GLY A 231 10.14 -26.95 9.60
CA GLY A 231 10.12 -27.12 11.05
C GLY A 231 9.09 -26.22 11.73
N GLU A 232 8.92 -26.41 13.02
CA GLU A 232 8.05 -25.56 13.82
C GLU A 232 8.84 -24.33 14.27
N ALA A 233 8.34 -23.13 13.95
CA ALA A 233 8.96 -21.90 14.41
C ALA A 233 8.87 -21.83 15.93
N ASP A 234 10.00 -21.59 16.60
CA ASP A 234 9.99 -21.25 18.02
C ASP A 234 9.18 -19.95 18.18
N THR A 235 7.94 -20.08 18.67
CA THR A 235 7.03 -18.95 18.82
C THR A 235 7.50 -18.10 19.99
N THR A 236 8.48 -17.24 19.77
CA THR A 236 8.83 -16.19 20.73
C THR A 236 7.85 -15.04 20.53
N THR A 237 6.74 -15.09 21.26
CA THR A 237 5.78 -14.00 21.42
C THR A 237 6.53 -12.70 21.77
N SER A 238 6.74 -11.84 20.78
CA SER A 238 7.12 -10.45 21.03
C SER A 238 5.91 -9.75 21.65
N THR A 239 5.92 -9.67 22.98
CA THR A 239 4.97 -8.88 23.73
C THR A 239 5.39 -7.42 23.58
N THR A 240 4.74 -6.69 22.68
CA THR A 240 4.86 -5.23 22.60
C THR A 240 4.28 -4.64 23.88
N THR A 241 5.14 -4.33 24.85
CA THR A 241 4.76 -3.55 26.03
C THR A 241 4.53 -2.10 25.57
N THR A 242 3.29 -1.79 25.18
CA THR A 242 2.84 -0.41 25.01
C THR A 242 2.91 0.29 26.36
N THR A 243 3.94 1.10 26.55
CA THR A 243 4.04 2.00 27.71
C THR A 243 3.10 3.17 27.45
N THR A 244 1.85 3.04 27.90
CA THR A 244 0.89 4.13 27.93
C THR A 244 1.32 5.12 29.02
N THR A 245 1.99 6.19 28.64
CA THR A 245 2.22 7.34 29.53
C THR A 245 0.89 8.06 29.75
N THR A 246 0.17 7.69 30.79
CA THR A 246 -1.02 8.42 31.26
C THR A 246 -0.57 9.72 31.93
N THR A 247 -0.66 10.84 31.21
CA THR A 247 -0.58 12.18 31.82
C THR A 247 -1.87 12.46 32.57
N THR A 248 -1.88 12.18 33.88
CA THR A 248 -2.98 12.56 34.78
C THR A 248 -2.90 14.05 35.08
N THR A 249 -3.75 14.85 34.44
CA THR A 249 -4.01 16.24 34.85
C THR A 249 -4.95 16.23 36.04
N THR A 250 -4.40 16.29 37.25
CA THR A 250 -5.19 16.43 38.48
C THR A 250 -5.54 17.90 38.70
N THR A 251 -6.79 18.25 38.43
CA THR A 251 -7.42 19.49 38.88
C THR A 251 -7.76 19.36 40.36
N THR A 252 -6.96 19.96 41.24
CA THR A 252 -7.30 20.05 42.68
C THR A 252 -7.77 21.46 43.01
N SER A 253 -9.09 21.57 43.17
CA SER A 253 -9.75 22.65 43.88
C SER A 253 -9.42 22.54 45.37
N THR A 254 -8.85 23.58 45.98
CA THR A 254 -8.82 23.70 47.45
C THR A 254 -9.24 25.09 47.89
N VAL A 255 -10.15 25.04 48.86
CA VAL A 255 -10.94 26.09 49.46
C VAL A 255 -10.10 26.83 50.51
N THR A 256 -10.30 28.15 50.56
CA THR A 256 -9.78 29.10 51.55
C THR A 256 -10.22 28.77 52.98
N SER A 257 -9.31 28.82 53.96
CA SER A 257 -9.58 29.19 55.37
C SER A 257 -8.28 29.45 56.17
N SER A 258 -8.04 30.74 56.45
CA SER A 258 -7.47 31.36 57.67
C SER A 258 -6.34 30.71 58.49
N SER A 259 -5.19 31.41 58.60
CA SER A 259 -4.72 32.02 59.86
C SER A 259 -3.47 32.88 59.69
N SER A 260 -3.59 34.16 60.07
CA SER A 260 -2.69 34.93 60.94
C SER A 260 -1.16 34.90 60.70
N ALA A 261 -0.60 35.98 60.13
CA ALA A 261 0.46 36.77 60.79
C ALA A 261 0.90 37.99 59.94
N LYS A 262 0.55 39.15 60.50
CA LYS A 262 1.01 40.52 60.27
C LYS A 262 2.51 40.66 60.01
N THR A 263 2.92 41.33 58.92
CA THR A 263 4.02 42.33 58.94
C THR A 263 3.83 43.35 57.79
N THR A 264 3.86 44.61 58.20
CA THR A 264 3.99 45.89 57.47
C THR A 264 5.05 45.86 56.33
N VAL A 265 4.98 46.62 55.22
CA VAL A 265 5.28 48.07 55.12
C VAL A 265 5.01 48.54 53.66
N LYS A 266 4.29 49.68 53.54
CA LYS A 266 4.42 50.81 52.58
C LYS A 266 4.16 50.65 51.07
N ALA A 267 3.24 51.52 50.64
CA ALA A 267 2.89 51.87 49.27
C ALA A 267 4.03 52.57 48.50
N SER A 268 4.05 52.36 47.18
CA SER A 268 4.58 53.31 46.21
C SER A 268 3.76 53.22 44.93
N THR A 269 3.04 54.31 44.66
CA THR A 269 2.27 54.62 43.46
C THR A 269 3.16 54.87 42.25
N THR A 270 2.76 54.42 41.07
CA THR A 270 2.75 55.25 39.85
C THR A 270 1.73 54.68 38.87
N ALA A 271 0.74 55.50 38.56
CA ALA A 271 -0.26 55.27 37.53
C ALA A 271 0.22 55.83 36.18
N LYS A 272 -0.07 55.14 35.07
CA LYS A 272 -0.52 55.72 33.79
C LYS A 272 -1.02 54.56 32.90
N ALA A 273 -2.34 54.35 32.80
CA ALA A 273 -3.21 54.71 31.67
C ALA A 273 -2.59 54.32 30.30
N THR A 274 -3.26 53.50 29.48
CA THR A 274 -4.24 53.99 28.49
C THR A 274 -5.05 52.81 27.87
N THR A 275 -6.40 52.94 27.94
CA THR A 275 -7.51 52.45 27.07
C THR A 275 -7.63 50.96 26.66
N THR A 276 -8.64 50.20 27.13
CA THR A 276 -10.02 50.01 26.59
C THR A 276 -10.08 49.72 25.08
N SER A 277 -10.57 48.55 24.63
CA SER A 277 -12.01 48.22 24.65
C SER A 277 -12.32 46.71 24.73
N LYS A 278 -13.37 46.41 25.50
CA LYS A 278 -14.23 45.21 25.49
C LYS A 278 -15.05 45.19 24.17
N ASN A 279 -15.66 44.10 23.67
CA ASN A 279 -16.74 43.37 24.32
C ASN A 279 -17.22 42.16 23.47
N ASN A 280 -17.48 41.04 24.17
CA ASN A 280 -18.63 40.13 24.08
C ASN A 280 -19.04 39.38 22.78
N SER A 281 -19.00 38.05 22.87
CA SER A 281 -19.95 37.10 22.23
C SER A 281 -21.36 37.18 22.89
N PRO A 282 -22.44 36.56 22.33
CA PRO A 282 -22.67 35.10 22.53
C PRO A 282 -23.51 34.32 21.46
N LYS A 283 -23.22 33.02 21.38
CA LYS A 283 -24.09 31.79 21.31
C LYS A 283 -25.16 31.48 20.22
N THR A 284 -25.04 30.21 19.78
CA THR A 284 -26.03 29.09 19.61
C THR A 284 -26.91 28.96 18.36
N GLY A 285 -26.89 27.74 17.78
CA GLY A 285 -28.00 27.16 16.98
C GLY A 285 -27.55 26.02 16.04
N ASP A 286 -27.82 24.77 16.41
CA ASP A 286 -27.68 23.51 15.61
C ASP A 286 -29.07 23.06 15.07
N PRO A 287 -29.25 21.89 14.45
CA PRO A 287 -29.12 21.48 13.03
C PRO A 287 -30.48 21.33 12.31
N GLY A 288 -30.49 21.06 10.98
CA GLY A 288 -31.74 20.81 10.25
C GLY A 288 -31.64 20.04 8.92
N ALA A 289 -32.31 18.88 8.93
CA ALA A 289 -33.10 18.26 7.85
C ALA A 289 -32.43 17.43 6.73
N ALA A 290 -32.73 16.14 6.82
CA ALA A 290 -32.66 15.08 5.82
C ALA A 290 -33.47 15.36 4.54
N VAL A 291 -33.02 14.79 3.41
CA VAL A 291 -33.91 14.19 2.39
C VAL A 291 -33.18 12.99 1.75
N ALA A 292 -33.72 11.80 1.95
CA ALA A 292 -33.48 10.61 1.13
C ALA A 292 -34.53 10.56 0.03
N LEU A 293 -34.14 10.30 -1.23
CA LEU A 293 -35.06 9.96 -2.31
C LEU A 293 -34.54 8.74 -3.06
N VAL A 294 -35.26 7.64 -2.86
CA VAL A 294 -35.26 6.42 -3.67
C VAL A 294 -36.26 6.63 -4.81
N SER A 295 -35.89 6.35 -6.05
CA SER A 295 -36.88 5.91 -7.05
C SER A 295 -36.27 4.98 -8.09
N LEU A 296 -36.76 3.74 -8.00
CA LEU A 296 -36.78 2.66 -8.98
C LEU A 296 -37.43 3.11 -10.30
N GLY A 297 -36.92 2.67 -11.46
CA GLY A 297 -37.59 2.86 -12.76
C GLY A 297 -37.00 1.99 -13.87
N ALA A 298 -37.72 0.93 -14.22
CA ALA A 298 -37.34 -0.08 -15.20
C ALA A 298 -37.76 0.28 -16.65
N ALA A 299 -37.00 -0.29 -17.60
CA ALA A 299 -37.37 -0.83 -18.91
C ALA A 299 -38.08 0.04 -19.98
N ALA A 300 -37.45 0.16 -21.15
CA ALA A 300 -38.13 0.02 -22.45
C ALA A 300 -37.12 -0.32 -23.56
N ALA A 301 -37.26 -1.52 -24.13
CA ALA A 301 -36.66 -1.92 -25.39
C ALA A 301 -37.46 -1.32 -26.55
N ALA A 302 -36.78 -0.87 -27.60
CA ALA A 302 -37.40 -0.66 -28.91
C ALA A 302 -36.38 -1.00 -30.01
N ALA A 303 -36.50 -2.22 -30.54
CA ALA A 303 -35.97 -2.59 -31.83
C ALA A 303 -36.79 -1.91 -32.92
N PHE A 304 -36.13 -1.20 -33.85
CA PHE A 304 -36.73 -0.83 -35.12
C PHE A 304 -35.88 -1.43 -36.24
N ALA A 305 -36.45 -2.44 -36.88
CA ALA A 305 -35.93 -3.02 -38.11
C ALA A 305 -36.77 -2.53 -39.30
N LEU A 306 -36.11 -2.49 -40.46
CA LEU A 306 -36.66 -2.47 -41.83
C LEU A 306 -37.18 -1.10 -42.32
N ARG A 307 -36.96 -0.67 -43.58
CA ARG A 307 -36.29 -1.21 -44.76
C ARG A 307 -36.44 -0.17 -45.89
N ARG A 308 -35.47 -0.17 -46.82
CA ARG A 308 -35.48 0.35 -48.20
C ARG A 308 -35.42 1.87 -48.43
N ARG A 309 -34.35 2.28 -49.13
CA ARG A 309 -34.47 2.89 -50.45
C ARG A 309 -33.29 2.47 -51.33
N ASP A 310 -33.64 2.06 -52.55
CA ASP A 310 -32.78 1.75 -53.69
C ASP A 310 -32.16 3.03 -54.31
N GLU A 311 -31.32 2.79 -55.34
CA GLU A 311 -30.67 3.72 -56.30
C GLU A 311 -29.25 4.17 -55.89
N LYS A 312 -28.15 3.87 -56.59
CA LYS A 312 -27.85 3.30 -57.92
C LYS A 312 -26.53 2.51 -57.84
#